data_AF-A0A2M7CND0-F1
#
_entry.id   AF-A0A2M7CND0-F1
#
_cell.length_a   1.000
_cell.length_b   1.000
_cell.length_c   1.000
_cell.angle_alpha   90.00
_cell.angle_beta   90.00
_cell.angle_gamma   90.00
#
_symmetry.space_group_name_H-M   'P 1'
#
loop_
_entity.id
_entity.type
_entity.pdbx_description
1 polymer ?
#
loop_
_entity_poly.entity_id
_entity_poly.type
_entity_poly.pdbx_seq_one_letter_code
_entity_poly.pdbx_strand_id
1 'polypeptide(L)' 'MSKFTGYRCSLCGAEYLPGQVTYTCPKDGGNLDIELDYDFIKKKYQPED' A
#
# COMPACT_ATOMS: atom_id res chain seq x y z
N MET A 1 -4.35 11.82 -7.79
CA MET A 1 -3.34 11.60 -6.75
C MET A 1 -3.81 10.44 -5.89
N SER A 2 -3.12 9.30 -5.96
CA SER A 2 -3.42 8.14 -5.14
C SER A 2 -2.86 8.38 -3.73
N LYS A 3 -3.65 8.08 -2.69
CA LYS A 3 -3.23 8.26 -1.29
C LYS A 3 -2.22 7.20 -0.82
N PHE A 4 -1.90 6.23 -1.68
CA PHE A 4 -1.08 5.07 -1.41
C PHE A 4 -0.33 4.66 -2.69
N THR A 5 0.83 4.04 -2.52
CA THR A 5 1.77 3.66 -3.59
C THR A 5 1.59 2.22 -4.06
N GLY A 6 1.04 1.35 -3.22
CA GLY A 6 0.79 -0.04 -3.58
C GLY A 6 0.37 -0.90 -2.40
N TYR A 7 0.60 -2.19 -2.54
CA TYR A 7 0.28 -3.21 -1.55
C TYR A 7 1.50 -4.07 -1.25
N ARG A 8 1.60 -4.58 -0.02
CA ARG A 8 2.61 -5.54 0.40
C ARG A 8 1.98 -6.72 1.11
N CYS A 9 2.35 -7.94 0.72
CA CYS A 9 1.86 -9.13 1.40
C CYS A 9 2.48 -9.27 2.79
N SER A 10 1.65 -9.49 3.81
CA SER A 10 2.08 -9.69 5.20
C SER A 10 2.82 -11.02 5.44
N LEU A 11 2.71 -11.98 4.52
CA LEU A 11 3.35 -13.30 4.62
C LEU A 11 4.65 -13.39 3.81
N CYS A 12 4.57 -13.27 2.48
CA CYS A 12 5.76 -13.39 1.63
C CYS A 12 6.46 -12.05 1.31
N GLY A 13 5.89 -10.91 1.71
CA GLY A 13 6.46 -9.59 1.43
C GLY A 13 6.36 -9.15 -0.03
N ALA A 14 5.65 -9.88 -0.89
CA ALA A 14 5.48 -9.51 -2.29
C ALA A 14 4.76 -8.16 -2.43
N GLU A 15 5.23 -7.34 -3.35
CA GLU A 15 4.70 -6.00 -3.62
C GLU A 15 3.85 -5.99 -4.89
N TYR A 16 2.75 -5.23 -4.85
CA TYR A 16 1.83 -5.09 -5.97
C TYR A 16 1.43 -3.63 -6.14
N LEU A 17 1.35 -3.20 -7.39
CA LEU A 17 0.81 -1.88 -7.73
C LEU A 17 -0.72 -1.85 -7.60
N PRO A 18 -1.31 -0.66 -7.42
CA PRO A 18 -2.76 -0.50 -7.46
C PRO A 18 -3.35 -1.10 -8.74
N GLY A 19 -4.35 -1.98 -8.60
CA GLY A 19 -5.02 -2.65 -9.72
C GLY A 19 -4.37 -3.95 -10.22
N GLN A 20 -3.20 -4.36 -9.71
CA GLN A 20 -2.61 -5.66 -10.06
C GLN A 20 -3.25 -6.85 -9.33
N VAL A 21 -3.89 -6.59 -8.19
CA VAL A 21 -4.47 -7.60 -7.31
C VAL A 21 -5.78 -7.09 -6.72
N THR A 22 -6.72 -7.99 -6.46
CA THR A 22 -8.07 -7.62 -6.01
C THR A 22 -8.21 -7.62 -4.49
N TYR A 23 -7.74 -8.67 -3.80
CA TYR A 23 -8.05 -8.84 -2.37
C TYR A 23 -7.00 -9.62 -1.55
N THR A 24 -6.36 -10.64 -2.13
CA THR A 24 -5.34 -11.45 -1.45
C THR A 24 -4.09 -11.62 -2.31
N CYS A 25 -2.98 -12.00 -1.67
CA CYS A 25 -1.76 -12.31 -2.36
C CYS A 25 -1.94 -13.59 -3.21
N PRO A 26 -1.69 -13.53 -4.53
CA PRO A 26 -1.84 -14.70 -5.41
C PRO A 26 -0.79 -15.80 -5.17
N LYS A 27 0.28 -15.52 -4.41
CA LYS A 27 1.35 -16.49 -4.15
C LYS A 27 1.04 -17.44 -2.99
N ASP A 28 0.41 -16.93 -1.94
CA ASP A 28 0.28 -17.63 -0.65
C ASP A 28 -1.07 -17.41 0.04
N GLY A 29 -1.98 -16.63 -0.56
CA GLY A 29 -3.28 -16.31 0.02
C GLY A 29 -3.22 -15.33 1.19
N GLY A 30 -2.05 -14.73 1.48
CA GLY A 30 -1.89 -13.78 2.57
C GLY A 30 -2.64 -12.46 2.35
N ASN A 31 -2.91 -11.76 3.46
CA ASN A 31 -3.49 -10.42 3.43
C ASN A 31 -2.47 -9.41 2.87
N LEU A 32 -2.99 -8.41 2.17
CA LEU A 32 -2.21 -7.34 1.57
C LEU A 32 -2.36 -6.07 2.42
N ASP A 33 -1.24 -5.59 2.94
CA ASP A 33 -1.13 -4.31 3.62
C ASP A 33 -1.04 -3.19 2.59
N ILE A 34 -1.55 -2.00 2.93
CA ILE A 34 -1.50 -0.82 2.06
C ILE A 34 -0.23 -0.03 2.36
N GLU A 35 0.58 0.23 1.33
CA GLU A 35 1.75 1.10 1.42
C GLU A 35 1.34 2.54 1.13
N LEU A 36 1.37 3.42 2.15
CA LEU A 36 0.98 4.82 2.01
C LEU A 36 2.09 5.66 1.37
N ASP A 37 1.69 6.70 0.63
CA ASP A 37 2.64 7.70 0.12
C ASP A 37 2.99 8.70 1.23
N TYR A 38 3.90 8.29 2.11
CA TYR A 38 4.33 9.12 3.23
C TYR A 38 5.03 10.40 2.80
N ASP A 39 5.74 10.41 1.67
CA ASP A 39 6.40 11.61 1.15
C ASP A 39 5.38 12.66 0.72
N PHE A 40 4.31 12.23 0.05
CA PHE A 40 3.20 13.12 -0.27
C PHE A 40 2.47 13.61 0.99
N ILE A 41 2.15 12.70 1.92
CA ILE A 41 1.44 13.03 3.16
C ILE A 41 2.21 14.09 3.95
N LYS A 42 3.51 13.92 4.16
CA LYS A 42 4.37 14.89 4.88
C LYS A 42 4.44 16.26 4.21
N LYS A 43 4.36 16.31 2.87
CA LYS A 43 4.36 17.59 2.13
C LYS A 43 3.02 18.30 2.20
N LYS A 44 1.93 17.55 2.35
CA LYS A 44 0.57 18.07 2.28
C LYS A 44 -0.04 18.43 3.63
N TYR A 45 0.32 17.71 4.68
CA TYR A 45 -0.29 17.83 6.00
C TYR A 45 0.74 18.17 7.06
N GLN A 46 0.33 18.96 8.04
CA GLN A 46 1.08 19.30 9.23
C GLN A 46 0.33 18.82 10.48
N PRO A 47 1.01 18.61 11.62
CA PRO A 47 0.35 18.15 12.84
C PRO A 47 -0.80 19.02 13.32
N GLU A 48 -0.80 20.32 12.97
CA GLU A 48 -1.86 21.26 13.37
C GLU A 48 -3.06 21.35 12.40
N ASP A 49 -3.09 20.60 11.28
CA ASP A 49 -4.25 20.48 10.36
C ASP A 49 -5.39 19.63 10.95
#